data_AF-A0A2A2KB97-F1
#
_entry.id   AF-A0A2A2KB97-F1
#
_cell.length_a   1.000
_cell.length_b   1.000
_cell.length_c   1.000
_cell.angle_alpha   90.00
_cell.angle_beta   90.00
_cell.angle_gamma   90.00
#
_symmetry.space_group_name_H-M   'P 1'
#
loop_
_entity.id
_entity.type
_entity.pdbx_description
1 polymer ?
#
loop_
_entity_poly.entity_id
_entity_poly.type
_entity_poly.pdbx_seq_one_letter_code
_entity_poly.pdbx_strand_id
1 'polypeptide(L)'
;MSVAEIEEQLAPLREAVKEYGDLIRKLKEEGAPKIDIDRAVVELKARKRKLEETEIALSPKETSFDRAKLEDLLKRRFFWDQSFAIYGGVTGLYDFGPMGCALKANMLQEWRKHFILEEGMLEVDCTSLTPEPVLKQAIFIFKNIVFEK
;
A
#
# COMPACT_ATOMS: atom_id res chain seq x y z
N MET A 1 16.40 -17.79 -3.73
CA MET A 1 16.25 -18.17 -5.15
C MET A 1 16.35 -16.92 -5.97
N SER A 2 17.01 -17.00 -7.12
CA SER A 2 17.06 -15.89 -8.07
C SER A 2 15.68 -15.70 -8.72
N VAL A 3 15.41 -14.50 -9.25
CA VAL A 3 14.15 -14.20 -9.95
C VAL A 3 13.92 -15.16 -11.12
N ALA A 4 15.01 -15.63 -11.77
CA ALA A 4 14.95 -16.59 -12.87
C ALA A 4 14.47 -17.99 -12.43
N GLU A 5 14.92 -18.47 -11.26
CA GLU A 5 14.51 -19.78 -10.70
C GLU A 5 13.03 -19.78 -10.28
N ILE A 6 12.51 -18.63 -9.85
CA ILE A 6 11.09 -18.45 -9.49
C ILE A 6 10.23 -18.51 -10.76
N GLU A 7 10.64 -17.83 -11.82
CA GLU A 7 9.90 -17.80 -13.09
C GLU A 7 9.87 -19.17 -13.78
N GLU A 8 10.95 -19.95 -13.71
CA GLU A 8 11.00 -21.32 -14.25
C GLU A 8 9.92 -22.24 -13.64
N GLN A 9 9.61 -22.04 -12.36
CA GLN A 9 8.60 -22.83 -11.64
C GLN A 9 7.17 -22.29 -11.82
N LEU A 10 7.00 -20.98 -11.99
CA LEU A 10 5.69 -20.33 -12.13
C LEU A 10 5.16 -20.31 -13.56
N ALA A 11 6.03 -20.19 -14.57
CA ALA A 11 5.66 -20.17 -15.98
C ALA A 11 4.78 -21.36 -16.42
N PRO A 12 5.13 -22.64 -16.15
CA PRO A 12 4.29 -23.76 -16.57
C PRO A 12 2.94 -23.80 -15.86
N LEU A 13 2.86 -23.33 -14.61
CA LEU A 13 1.60 -23.26 -13.86
C LEU A 13 0.67 -22.17 -14.40
N ARG A 14 1.23 -21.02 -14.80
CA ARG A 14 0.49 -19.92 -15.44
C ARG A 14 -0.05 -20.32 -16.81
N GLU A 15 0.77 -21.02 -17.61
CA GLU A 15 0.36 -21.55 -18.90
C GLU A 15 -0.76 -22.59 -18.73
N ALA A 16 -0.62 -23.53 -17.80
CA ALA A 16 -1.64 -24.54 -17.49
C ALA A 16 -2.99 -23.96 -17.02
N VAL A 17 -2.98 -22.81 -16.32
CA VAL A 17 -4.19 -22.07 -15.92
C VAL A 17 -4.82 -21.36 -17.12
N LYS A 18 -4.00 -20.78 -18.01
CA LYS A 18 -4.43 -20.11 -19.24
C LYS A 18 -5.09 -21.08 -20.21
N GLU A 19 -4.46 -22.23 -20.47
CA GLU A 19 -4.99 -23.28 -21.35
C GLU A 19 -6.37 -23.76 -20.91
N TYR A 20 -6.57 -23.98 -19.60
CA TYR A 20 -7.87 -24.38 -19.06
C TYR A 20 -8.91 -23.27 -19.07
N GLY A 21 -8.48 -22.02 -18.90
CA GLY A 21 -9.34 -20.86 -19.10
C GLY A 21 -9.85 -20.76 -20.55
N ASP A 22 -8.97 -20.99 -21.52
CA ASP A 22 -9.31 -20.98 -22.95
C ASP A 22 -10.17 -22.19 -23.34
N LEU A 23 -9.93 -23.37 -22.75
CA LEU A 23 -10.78 -24.55 -22.92
C LEU A 23 -12.21 -24.30 -22.45
N ILE A 24 -12.39 -23.68 -21.28
CA ILE A 24 -13.73 -23.34 -20.76
C ILE A 24 -14.43 -22.31 -21.67
N ARG A 25 -13.68 -21.37 -22.26
CA ARG A 25 -14.23 -20.40 -23.22
C ARG A 25 -14.73 -21.11 -24.48
N LYS A 26 -13.94 -22.02 -25.06
CA LYS A 26 -14.32 -22.84 -26.22
C LYS A 26 -15.54 -23.73 -25.93
N LEU A 27 -15.57 -24.41 -24.78
CA LEU A 27 -16.70 -25.26 -24.38
C LEU A 27 -18.01 -24.45 -24.23
N LYS A 28 -17.93 -23.18 -23.82
CA LYS A 28 -19.08 -22.28 -23.75
C LYS A 28 -19.52 -21.80 -25.14
N GLU A 29 -18.58 -21.56 -26.05
CA GLU A 29 -18.86 -21.17 -27.44
C GLU A 29 -19.50 -22.32 -28.24
N GLU A 30 -19.05 -23.55 -28.02
CA GLU A 30 -19.57 -24.77 -28.67
C GLU A 30 -20.89 -25.26 -28.08
N GLY A 31 -21.39 -24.63 -27.01
CA GLY A 31 -22.65 -25.02 -26.37
C GLY A 31 -22.59 -26.38 -25.67
N ALA A 32 -21.41 -26.77 -25.15
CA ALA A 32 -21.20 -28.05 -24.52
C ALA A 32 -22.11 -28.26 -23.28
N PRO A 33 -22.41 -29.52 -22.91
CA PRO A 33 -23.21 -29.81 -21.73
C PRO A 33 -22.63 -29.18 -20.46
N LYS A 34 -23.52 -28.68 -19.59
CA LYS A 34 -23.14 -28.02 -18.33
C LYS A 34 -22.20 -28.87 -17.46
N ILE A 35 -22.35 -30.19 -17.51
CA ILE A 35 -21.53 -31.16 -16.77
C ILE A 35 -20.04 -31.08 -17.18
N ASP A 36 -19.75 -30.91 -18.46
CA ASP A 36 -18.38 -30.83 -18.97
C ASP A 36 -17.72 -29.48 -18.62
N ILE A 37 -18.52 -28.41 -18.66
CA ILE A 37 -18.09 -27.07 -18.23
C ILE A 37 -17.78 -27.08 -16.73
N ASP A 38 -18.66 -27.66 -15.90
CA ASP A 38 -18.47 -27.71 -14.45
C ASP A 38 -17.24 -28.56 -14.08
N ARG A 39 -17.01 -29.69 -14.77
CA ARG A 39 -15.80 -30.49 -14.60
C ARG A 39 -14.52 -29.71 -14.93
N ALA A 40 -14.52 -28.97 -16.05
CA ALA A 40 -13.39 -28.13 -16.43
C ALA A 40 -13.15 -26.97 -15.44
N VAL A 41 -14.22 -26.39 -14.87
CA VAL A 41 -14.13 -25.34 -13.84
C VAL A 41 -13.54 -25.88 -12.53
N VAL A 42 -13.88 -27.10 -12.12
CA VAL A 42 -13.28 -27.74 -10.94
C VAL A 42 -11.77 -27.91 -11.13
N GLU A 43 -11.36 -28.38 -12.30
CA GLU A 43 -9.95 -28.56 -12.65
C GLU A 43 -9.19 -27.22 -12.71
N LEU A 44 -9.82 -26.18 -13.29
CA LEU A 44 -9.28 -24.82 -13.29
C LEU A 44 -9.08 -24.28 -11.86
N LYS A 45 -10.04 -24.50 -10.96
CA LYS A 45 -9.93 -24.08 -9.55
C LYS A 45 -8.77 -24.80 -8.85
N ALA A 46 -8.59 -26.10 -9.09
CA ALA A 46 -7.48 -26.86 -8.52
C ALA A 46 -6.11 -26.33 -9.02
N ARG A 47 -6.02 -25.99 -10.31
CA ARG A 47 -4.80 -25.42 -10.91
C ARG A 47 -4.50 -24.00 -10.42
N LYS A 48 -5.52 -23.16 -10.30
CA LYS A 48 -5.39 -21.81 -9.70
C LYS A 48 -4.88 -21.89 -8.27
N ARG A 49 -5.42 -22.82 -7.47
CA ARG A 49 -4.96 -23.05 -6.10
C ARG A 49 -3.50 -23.49 -6.04
N LYS A 50 -3.08 -24.41 -6.92
CA LYS A 50 -1.66 -24.83 -7.00
C LYS A 50 -0.74 -23.68 -7.42
N LEU A 51 -1.17 -22.85 -8.38
CA LEU A 51 -0.42 -21.66 -8.79
C LEU A 51 -0.27 -20.70 -7.61
N GLU A 52 -1.36 -20.39 -6.92
CA GLU A 52 -1.36 -19.48 -5.76
C GLU A 52 -0.51 -20.01 -4.59
N GLU A 53 -0.64 -21.30 -4.24
CA GLU A 53 0.20 -21.93 -3.20
C GLU A 53 1.69 -21.89 -3.55
N THR A 54 2.03 -22.09 -4.83
CA THR A 54 3.42 -22.07 -5.32
C THR A 54 3.94 -20.63 -5.41
N GLU A 55 3.13 -19.67 -5.85
CA GLU A 55 3.46 -18.24 -5.82
C GLU A 55 3.73 -17.76 -4.40
N ILE A 56 2.92 -18.17 -3.41
CA ILE A 56 3.14 -17.85 -2.00
C ILE A 56 4.42 -18.49 -1.46
N ALA A 57 4.73 -19.72 -1.86
CA ALA A 57 5.92 -20.45 -1.41
C ALA A 57 7.23 -19.89 -2.01
N LEU A 58 7.18 -19.47 -3.27
CA LEU A 58 8.33 -18.96 -4.04
C LEU A 58 8.47 -17.45 -4.01
N SER A 59 7.42 -16.73 -3.61
CA SER A 59 7.52 -15.32 -3.28
C SER A 59 8.68 -15.19 -2.30
N PRO A 60 9.64 -14.27 -2.53
CA PRO A 60 10.64 -14.01 -1.53
C PRO A 60 9.87 -13.74 -0.24
N LYS A 61 10.10 -14.59 0.77
CA LYS A 61 9.76 -14.24 2.14
C LYS A 61 10.60 -13.00 2.42
N GLU A 62 10.11 -11.83 1.99
CA GLU A 62 10.48 -10.57 2.59
C GLU A 62 10.50 -10.89 4.07
N THR A 63 11.65 -10.71 4.70
CA THR A 63 11.77 -10.71 6.16
C THR A 63 10.55 -9.96 6.67
N SER A 64 9.55 -10.70 7.16
CA SER A 64 8.20 -10.15 7.28
C SER A 64 8.31 -8.92 8.14
N PHE A 65 7.97 -7.75 7.59
CA PHE A 65 8.17 -6.50 8.28
C PHE A 65 7.37 -6.51 9.57
N ASP A 66 8.07 -6.70 10.68
CA ASP A 66 7.45 -6.83 11.98
C ASP A 66 7.19 -5.43 12.53
N ARG A 67 6.02 -4.91 12.16
CA ARG A 67 5.56 -3.59 12.60
C ARG A 67 5.57 -3.46 14.12
N ALA A 68 5.22 -4.51 14.86
CA ALA A 68 5.20 -4.48 16.31
C ALA A 68 6.62 -4.32 16.89
N LYS A 69 7.61 -5.03 16.33
CA LYS A 69 9.02 -4.85 16.72
C LYS A 69 9.54 -3.46 16.37
N LEU A 70 9.17 -2.91 15.22
CA LEU A 70 9.56 -1.54 14.86
C LEU A 70 8.94 -0.53 15.82
N GLU A 71 7.64 -0.62 16.10
CA GLU A 71 6.94 0.29 17.00
C GLU A 71 7.51 0.21 18.42
N ASP A 72 7.82 -0.99 18.93
CA ASP A 72 8.52 -1.16 20.22
C ASP A 72 9.88 -0.46 20.22
N LEU A 73 10.67 -0.66 19.17
CA LEU A 73 11.98 -0.02 19.04
C LEU A 73 11.88 1.51 19.02
N LEU A 74 10.95 2.06 18.24
CA LEU A 74 10.75 3.51 18.10
C LEU A 74 10.32 4.15 19.42
N LYS A 75 9.40 3.51 20.16
CA LYS A 75 8.96 3.97 21.48
C LYS A 75 10.08 3.88 22.52
N ARG A 76 10.78 2.74 22.58
CA ARG A 76 11.91 2.53 23.51
C ARG A 76 13.11 3.45 23.25
N ARG A 77 13.27 3.92 22.03
CA ARG A 77 14.31 4.89 21.63
C ARG A 77 13.79 6.33 21.63
N PHE A 78 12.54 6.54 22.05
CA PHE A 78 11.89 7.84 22.13
C PHE A 78 12.00 8.63 20.81
N PHE A 79 11.70 7.95 19.69
CA PHE A 79 11.50 8.63 18.40
C PHE A 79 10.17 9.39 18.42
N TRP A 80 9.12 8.71 18.86
CA TRP A 80 7.81 9.29 19.10
C TRP A 80 7.11 8.53 20.22
N ASP A 81 6.17 9.18 20.90
CA ASP A 81 5.25 8.56 21.85
C ASP A 81 3.87 9.21 21.75
N GLN A 82 2.85 8.59 22.36
CA GLN A 82 1.51 9.15 22.41
C GLN A 82 1.47 10.41 23.29
N SER A 83 0.91 11.50 22.77
CA SER A 83 0.83 12.73 23.55
C SER A 83 -0.02 12.51 24.81
N PHE A 84 0.42 13.10 25.92
CA PHE A 84 -0.21 12.96 27.24
C PHE A 84 -0.31 11.51 27.73
N ALA A 85 0.66 10.65 27.41
CA ALA A 85 0.68 9.24 27.81
C ALA A 85 0.46 9.02 29.32
N ILE A 86 1.03 9.90 30.18
CA ILE A 86 0.85 9.82 31.64
C ILE A 86 -0.59 10.12 32.12
N TYR A 87 -1.43 10.71 31.26
CA TYR A 87 -2.84 11.02 31.51
C TYR A 87 -3.80 10.08 30.76
N GLY A 88 -3.30 8.97 30.22
CA GLY A 88 -4.09 7.99 29.46
C GLY A 88 -4.00 8.15 27.95
N GLY A 89 -3.28 9.16 27.45
CA GLY A 89 -3.03 9.37 26.03
C GLY A 89 -4.24 9.88 25.24
N VAL A 90 -3.98 10.65 24.19
CA VAL A 90 -5.03 11.10 23.24
C VAL A 90 -4.76 10.48 21.88
N THR A 91 -5.73 9.74 21.34
CA THR A 91 -5.58 9.12 20.01
C THR A 91 -5.48 10.20 18.93
N GLY A 92 -4.50 10.07 18.05
CA GLY A 92 -4.26 11.01 16.95
C GLY A 92 -3.29 12.15 17.30
N LEU A 93 -2.85 12.27 18.55
CA LEU A 93 -1.82 13.21 18.98
C LEU A 93 -0.54 12.46 19.37
N TYR A 94 0.61 12.93 18.87
CA TYR A 94 1.91 12.30 19.11
C TYR A 94 2.99 13.34 19.39
N ASP A 95 3.86 13.02 20.34
CA ASP A 95 5.00 13.84 20.72
C ASP A 95 6.27 13.21 20.15
N PHE A 96 7.09 14.00 19.46
CA PHE A 96 8.38 13.55 18.94
C PHE A 96 9.47 13.76 19.98
N GLY A 97 10.25 12.72 20.25
CA GLY A 97 11.45 12.85 21.07
C GLY A 97 12.64 13.40 20.26
N PRO A 98 13.83 13.52 20.87
CA PRO A 98 14.98 14.20 20.25
C PRO A 98 15.38 13.62 18.88
N MET A 99 15.38 12.29 18.76
CA MET A 99 15.71 11.61 17.50
C MET A 99 14.61 11.78 16.45
N GLY A 100 13.34 11.80 16.85
CA GLY A 100 12.22 12.05 15.95
C GLY A 100 12.21 13.49 15.43
N CYS A 101 12.53 14.45 16.29
CA CYS A 101 12.69 15.86 15.91
C CYS A 101 13.83 16.04 14.90
N ALA A 102 14.99 15.43 15.14
CA ALA A 102 16.12 15.47 14.22
C ALA A 102 15.77 14.82 12.87
N LEU A 103 15.12 13.65 12.88
CA LEU A 103 14.67 12.98 11.66
C LEU A 103 13.69 13.86 10.87
N LYS A 104 12.68 14.43 11.54
CA LYS A 104 11.71 15.34 10.92
C LYS A 104 12.39 16.56 10.30
N ALA A 105 13.35 17.16 11.00
CA ALA A 105 14.10 18.31 10.49
C ALA A 105 14.90 17.94 9.22
N ASN A 106 15.59 16.79 9.22
CA ASN A 106 16.33 16.31 8.07
C ASN A 106 15.42 16.03 6.87
N MET A 107 14.26 15.41 7.10
CA MET A 107 13.28 15.16 6.03
C MET A 107 12.75 16.47 5.43
N LEU A 108 12.42 17.45 6.26
CA LEU A 108 11.99 18.77 5.79
C LEU A 108 13.10 19.47 5.01
N GLN A 109 14.35 19.35 5.44
CA GLN A 109 15.48 19.95 4.74
C GLN A 109 15.68 19.37 3.34
N GLU A 110 15.62 18.05 3.19
CA GLU A 110 15.73 17.41 1.87
C GLU A 110 14.55 17.79 0.96
N TRP A 111 13.33 17.87 1.52
CA TRP A 111 12.16 18.33 0.77
C TRP A 111 12.33 19.77 0.29
N ARG A 112 12.77 20.67 1.17
CA ARG A 112 13.05 22.08 0.82
C ARG A 112 14.11 22.18 -0.26
N LYS A 113 15.19 21.40 -0.13
CA LYS A 113 16.28 21.38 -1.13
C LYS A 113 15.72 20.99 -2.50
N HIS A 114 14.90 19.96 -2.57
CA HIS A 114 14.32 19.52 -3.84
C HIS A 114 13.35 20.56 -4.42
N PHE A 115 12.33 21.00 -3.68
CA PHE A 115 11.26 21.81 -4.27
C PHE A 115 11.54 23.32 -4.29
N ILE A 116 12.18 23.85 -3.27
CA ILE A 116 12.43 25.30 -3.19
C ILE A 116 13.66 25.65 -4.02
N LEU A 117 14.77 24.90 -3.86
CA LEU A 117 16.03 25.25 -4.53
C LEU A 117 16.08 24.72 -5.97
N GLU A 118 15.70 23.47 -6.23
CA GLU A 118 15.81 22.90 -7.58
C GLU A 118 14.65 23.33 -8.49
N GLU A 119 13.42 23.37 -7.98
CA GLU A 119 12.23 23.78 -8.76
C GLU A 119 11.88 25.27 -8.63
N GLY A 120 12.60 26.03 -7.79
CA GLY A 120 12.45 27.49 -7.68
C GLY A 120 11.14 27.94 -7.03
N MET A 121 10.52 27.12 -6.18
CA MET A 121 9.28 27.50 -5.49
C MET A 121 9.52 28.58 -4.42
N LEU A 122 8.52 29.44 -4.20
CA LEU A 122 8.54 30.45 -3.15
C LEU A 122 8.03 29.85 -1.83
N GLU A 123 8.91 29.74 -0.83
CA GLU A 123 8.52 29.36 0.53
C GLU A 123 7.80 30.52 1.22
N VAL A 124 6.61 30.25 1.78
CA VAL A 124 5.81 31.20 2.55
C VAL A 124 5.42 30.54 3.86
N ASP A 125 5.64 31.24 4.98
CA ASP A 125 5.19 30.80 6.30
C ASP A 125 3.96 31.63 6.72
N CYS A 126 2.87 30.95 7.06
CA CYS A 126 1.56 31.54 7.34
C CYS A 126 1.07 31.16 8.74
N THR A 127 0.22 31.99 9.33
CA THR A 127 -0.35 31.74 10.65
C THR A 127 -1.29 30.53 10.64
N SER A 128 -1.13 29.62 11.60
CA SER A 128 -2.02 28.47 11.75
C SER A 128 -3.43 28.84 12.20
N LEU A 129 -3.57 29.91 13.01
CA LEU A 129 -4.87 30.43 13.41
C LEU A 129 -5.54 31.12 12.21
N THR A 130 -6.63 30.53 11.73
CA THR A 130 -7.34 30.99 10.54
C THR A 130 -8.77 31.43 10.91
N PRO A 131 -9.22 32.63 10.54
CA PRO A 131 -10.56 33.11 10.87
C PRO A 131 -11.65 32.33 10.10
N GLU A 132 -12.81 32.16 10.74
CA GLU A 132 -13.93 31.37 10.21
C GLU A 132 -14.35 31.73 8.76
N PRO A 133 -14.43 33.01 8.34
CA PRO A 133 -14.83 33.35 6.97
C PRO A 133 -13.89 32.76 5.91
N VAL A 134 -12.58 32.67 6.20
CA VAL A 134 -11.59 32.10 5.27
C VAL A 134 -11.78 30.60 5.12
N LEU A 135 -12.04 29.90 6.23
CA LEU A 135 -12.30 28.45 6.21
C LEU A 135 -13.61 28.11 5.50
N LYS A 136 -14.67 28.89 5.72
CA LYS A 136 -15.96 28.71 5.00
C LYS A 136 -15.76 28.80 3.50
N GLN A 137 -15.00 29.80 3.04
CA GLN A 137 -14.73 29.97 1.62
C GLN A 137 -13.85 28.84 1.06
N ALA A 138 -12.80 28.44 1.78
CA ALA A 138 -11.94 27.33 1.36
C ALA A 138 -12.71 26.00 1.26
N ILE A 139 -13.51 25.64 2.27
CA ILE A 139 -14.32 24.42 2.28
C ILE A 139 -15.34 24.44 1.14
N PHE A 140 -15.97 25.58 0.88
CA PHE A 140 -16.89 25.75 -0.24
C PHE A 140 -16.19 25.50 -1.59
N ILE A 141 -14.99 26.06 -1.78
CA ILE A 141 -14.17 25.85 -2.99
C ILE A 141 -13.76 24.37 -3.11
N PHE A 142 -13.26 23.75 -2.04
CA PHE A 142 -12.84 22.34 -2.07
C PHE A 142 -13.99 21.39 -2.38
N LYS A 143 -15.19 21.63 -1.83
CA LYS A 143 -16.37 20.81 -2.15
C LYS A 143 -16.76 20.92 -3.61
N ASN A 144 -16.75 22.12 -4.20
CA ASN A 144 -17.19 22.32 -5.58
C ASN A 144 -16.12 21.97 -6.62
N ILE A 145 -14.83 22.01 -6.29
CA ILE A 145 -13.76 21.63 -7.24
C ILE A 145 -13.46 20.13 -7.23
N VAL A 146 -13.57 19.45 -6.07
CA VAL A 146 -13.19 18.03 -5.94
C VAL A 146 -14.36 17.08 -6.18
N PHE A 147 -15.62 17.51 -6.01
CA PHE A 147 -16.81 16.65 -6.19
C PHE A 147 -17.63 16.92 -7.47
N GLU A 148 -17.20 17.83 -8.36
CA GLU A 148 -17.81 18.03 -9.70
C GLU A 148 -17.00 17.41 -10.86
N LYS A 149 -16.14 16.42 -10.59
CA LYS A 149 -15.57 15.54 -11.62
C LYS A 149 -15.75 14.07 -11.27
#